data_AF-A0AAU9RGH9-F1
#
_entry.id   AF-A0AAU9RGH9-F1
#
_cell.length_a   1.000
_cell.length_b   1.000
_cell.length_c   1.000
_cell.angle_alpha   90.00
_cell.angle_beta   90.00
_cell.angle_gamma   90.00
#
_symmetry.space_group_name_H-M   'P 1'
#
loop_
_entity.id
_entity.type
_entity.pdbx_description
1 polymer ?
#
loop_
_entity_poly.entity_id
_entity_poly.type
_entity_poly.pdbx_seq_one_letter_code
_entity_poly.pdbx_strand_id
1 'polypeptide(L)'
;MLRFLESLWRDVDMNRHQVDPSSELNLVIVSHGLTSRVFLMKWFKWTVEEFERLNNFGNCEFRVMELGASGEYTFGIHHSEEEMLAWGMSKNMIDDQMGRVDGSRDTSNDCCPLHLDEYFDLLDETDDED
;
A
#
# COMPACT_ATOMS: atom_id res chain seq x y z
N MET A 1 -2.42 4.79 12.98
CA MET A 1 -1.83 4.29 11.72
C MET A 1 -1.58 5.43 10.71
N LEU A 2 -2.50 6.39 10.56
CA LEU A 2 -2.30 7.60 9.74
C LEU A 2 -1.03 8.40 10.11
N ARG A 3 -0.82 8.65 11.41
CA ARG A 3 0.43 9.26 11.91
C ARG A 3 1.70 8.49 11.54
N PHE A 4 1.61 7.18 11.35
CA PHE A 4 2.76 6.36 10.97
C PHE A 4 3.12 6.56 9.50
N LEU A 5 2.13 6.48 8.60
CA LEU A 5 2.34 6.68 7.16
C LEU A 5 2.81 8.09 6.83
N GLU A 6 2.20 9.11 7.44
CA GLU A 6 2.62 10.49 7.24
C GLU A 6 3.99 10.80 7.83
N SER A 7 4.30 10.27 9.03
CA SER A 7 5.64 10.42 9.61
C SER A 7 6.67 9.69 8.77
N LEU A 8 6.36 8.48 8.28
CA LEU A 8 7.24 7.71 7.42
C LEU A 8 7.56 8.47 6.13
N TRP A 9 6.53 8.97 5.44
CA TRP A 9 6.71 9.78 4.23
C TRP A 9 7.53 11.03 4.49
N ARG A 10 7.26 11.75 5.59
CA ARG A 10 8.05 12.92 5.98
C ARG A 10 9.50 12.57 6.32
N ASP A 11 9.74 11.47 7.04
CA ASP A 11 11.09 11.06 7.41
C ASP A 11 11.91 10.63 6.17
N VAL A 12 11.27 9.99 5.19
CA VAL A 12 11.86 9.68 3.87
C VAL A 12 12.15 10.96 3.07
N ASP A 13 11.16 11.84 2.93
CA ASP A 13 11.25 13.07 2.12
C ASP A 13 12.24 14.10 2.69
N MET A 14 12.29 14.22 4.03
CA MET A 14 13.22 15.13 4.70
C MET A 14 14.68 14.65 4.67
N ASN A 15 14.96 13.50 4.03
CA ASN A 15 16.28 12.85 3.98
C ASN A 15 16.95 12.84 5.37
N ARG A 16 16.15 12.58 6.41
CA ARG A 16 16.57 12.73 7.82
C ARG A 16 17.72 11.78 8.18
N HIS A 17 17.88 10.72 7.40
CA HIS A 17 18.93 9.72 7.53
C HIS A 17 20.25 10.11 6.85
N GLN A 18 20.36 11.31 6.26
CA GLN A 18 21.56 11.78 5.54
C GLN A 18 22.01 10.77 4.48
N VAL A 19 21.05 10.20 3.76
CA VAL A 19 21.30 9.24 2.70
C VAL A 19 21.78 10.05 1.51
N ASP A 20 22.97 9.71 1.01
CA ASP A 20 23.53 10.36 -0.17
C ASP A 20 22.51 10.26 -1.30
N PRO A 21 22.16 11.35 -2.02
CA PRO A 21 21.17 11.31 -3.09
C PRO A 21 21.52 10.34 -4.24
N SER A 22 22.75 9.82 -4.30
CA SER A 22 23.14 8.76 -5.24
C SER A 22 22.97 7.33 -4.69
N SER A 23 22.59 7.17 -3.43
CA SER A 23 22.43 5.87 -2.77
C SER A 23 20.98 5.40 -2.76
N GLU A 24 20.79 4.12 -3.03
CA GLU A 24 19.47 3.47 -3.05
C GLU A 24 18.93 3.33 -1.61
N LEU A 25 17.78 3.95 -1.34
CA LEU A 25 17.08 3.82 -0.06
C LEU A 25 16.15 2.61 -0.08
N ASN A 26 16.40 1.65 0.82
CA ASN A 26 15.52 0.51 1.04
C ASN A 26 14.85 0.63 2.41
N LEU A 27 13.53 0.44 2.45
CA LEU A 27 12.73 0.51 3.67
C LEU A 27 12.28 -0.89 4.10
N VAL A 28 12.44 -1.20 5.40
CA VAL A 28 11.87 -2.41 6.02
C VAL A 28 10.83 -1.99 7.05
N ILE A 29 9.58 -2.41 6.84
CA ILE A 29 8.47 -2.16 7.77
C ILE A 29 8.17 -3.44 8.54
N VAL A 30 8.35 -3.41 9.86
CA VAL A 30 8.00 -4.53 10.76
C VAL A 30 6.72 -4.16 11.51
N SER A 31 5.67 -4.96 11.34
CA SER A 31 4.37 -4.68 11.93
C SER A 31 3.53 -5.94 12.16
N HIS A 32 2.29 -5.76 12.60
CA HIS A 32 1.30 -6.82 12.75
C HIS A 32 0.55 -7.09 11.43
N GLY A 33 -0.01 -8.29 11.26
CA GLY A 33 -0.68 -8.69 10.02
C GLY A 33 -1.81 -7.75 9.59
N LEU A 34 -2.68 -7.35 10.53
CA LEU A 34 -3.77 -6.41 10.25
C LEU A 34 -3.24 -5.02 9.84
N THR A 35 -2.27 -4.49 10.58
CA THR A 35 -1.65 -3.19 10.30
C THR A 35 -0.98 -3.18 8.92
N SER A 36 -0.33 -4.27 8.55
CA SER A 36 0.32 -4.42 7.23
C SER A 36 -0.72 -4.44 6.11
N ARG A 37 -1.85 -5.12 6.28
CA ARG A 37 -2.95 -5.11 5.29
C ARG A 37 -3.56 -3.72 5.10
N VAL A 38 -3.79 -2.98 6.19
CA VAL A 38 -4.33 -1.62 6.10
C VAL A 38 -3.31 -0.67 5.45
N PHE A 39 -2.02 -0.85 5.74
CA PHE A 39 -0.95 -0.15 5.04
C PHE A 39 -1.02 -0.39 3.53
N LEU A 40 -1.14 -1.66 3.09
CA LEU A 40 -1.23 -2.01 1.67
C LEU A 40 -2.51 -1.47 1.02
N MET A 41 -3.64 -1.54 1.71
CA MET A 41 -4.90 -0.95 1.25
C MET A 41 -4.73 0.55 0.96
N LYS A 42 -4.13 1.30 1.90
CA LYS A 42 -3.88 2.73 1.71
C LYS A 42 -2.83 3.00 0.64
N TRP A 43 -1.78 2.17 0.55
CA TRP A 43 -0.71 2.36 -0.44
C TRP A 43 -1.21 2.16 -1.88
N PHE A 44 -1.92 1.06 -2.12
CA PHE A 44 -2.43 0.71 -3.46
C PHE A 44 -3.82 1.29 -3.76
N LYS A 45 -4.42 2.00 -2.80
CA LYS A 45 -5.78 2.55 -2.88
C LYS A 45 -6.82 1.46 -3.17
N TRP A 46 -6.66 0.29 -2.56
CA TRP A 46 -7.60 -0.81 -2.70
C TRP A 46 -8.91 -0.53 -1.99
N THR A 47 -9.99 -1.09 -2.51
CA THR A 47 -11.32 -0.93 -1.92
C THR A 47 -11.45 -1.73 -0.61
N VAL A 48 -12.51 -1.47 0.16
CA VAL A 48 -12.80 -2.23 1.39
C VAL A 48 -12.98 -3.72 1.06
N GLU A 49 -13.69 -4.03 -0.03
CA GLU A 49 -13.94 -5.40 -0.47
C GLU A 49 -12.65 -6.12 -0.90
N GLU A 50 -11.72 -5.39 -1.53
CA GLU A 50 -10.39 -5.91 -1.87
C GLU A 50 -9.56 -6.15 -0.60
N PHE A 51 -9.59 -5.20 0.34
CA PHE A 51 -8.92 -5.34 1.63
C PHE A 51 -9.43 -6.56 2.41
N GLU A 52 -10.74 -6.75 2.50
CA GLU A 52 -11.36 -7.85 3.26
C GLU A 52 -10.95 -9.23 2.74
N ARG A 53 -10.68 -9.34 1.43
CA ARG A 53 -10.21 -10.58 0.78
C ARG A 53 -8.77 -10.96 1.13
N LEU A 54 -7.94 -9.99 1.49
CA LEU A 54 -6.52 -10.25 1.77
C LEU A 54 -6.36 -11.18 2.97
N ASN A 55 -5.48 -12.16 2.82
CA ASN A 55 -5.04 -12.99 3.93
C ASN A 55 -4.09 -12.19 4.83
N ASN A 56 -4.16 -12.46 6.14
CA ASN A 56 -3.15 -11.96 7.07
C ASN A 56 -1.79 -12.56 6.72
N PHE A 57 -0.75 -11.76 6.91
CA PHE A 57 0.62 -12.24 6.86
C PHE A 57 0.82 -13.33 7.94
N GLY A 58 1.49 -14.41 7.57
CA GLY A 58 2.02 -15.41 8.49
C GLY A 58 3.10 -14.82 9.40
N ASN A 59 3.41 -15.53 10.49
CA ASN A 59 4.49 -15.11 11.38
C ASN A 59 5.81 -15.09 10.62
N CYS A 60 6.50 -13.94 10.65
CA CYS A 60 7.75 -13.70 9.93
C CYS A 60 7.63 -13.80 8.40
N GLU A 61 6.42 -13.78 7.83
CA GLU A 61 6.22 -13.60 6.40
C GLU A 61 6.61 -12.17 6.00
N PHE A 62 7.21 -12.03 4.82
CA PHE A 62 7.51 -10.72 4.23
C PHE A 62 7.06 -10.71 2.78
N ARG A 63 6.79 -9.50 2.27
CA ARG A 63 6.49 -9.25 0.87
C ARG A 63 7.30 -8.05 0.42
N VAL A 64 7.85 -8.14 -0.79
CA VAL A 64 8.71 -7.11 -1.38
C VAL A 64 7.91 -6.30 -2.38
N MET A 65 7.94 -4.98 -2.20
CA MET A 65 7.45 -4.02 -3.18
C MET A 65 8.66 -3.34 -3.81
N GLU A 66 8.73 -3.32 -5.13
CA GLU A 66 9.80 -2.65 -5.87
C GLU A 66 9.20 -1.64 -6.85
N LEU A 67 9.96 -0.57 -7.13
CA LEU A 67 9.56 0.48 -8.06
C LEU A 67 9.55 -0.07 -9.49
N GLY A 68 8.37 -0.18 -10.09
CA GLY A 68 8.19 -0.61 -11.47
C GLY A 68 8.54 0.48 -12.49
N ALA A 69 8.52 0.11 -13.77
CA ALA A 69 8.81 1.05 -14.85
C ALA A 69 7.75 2.16 -14.96
N SER A 70 6.56 1.97 -14.37
CA SER A 70 5.53 3.02 -14.25
C SER A 70 5.90 4.15 -13.29
N GLY A 71 6.96 3.99 -12.48
CA GLY A 71 7.27 4.90 -11.37
C GLY A 71 6.40 4.66 -10.13
N GLU A 72 5.65 3.55 -10.08
CA GLU A 72 4.89 3.12 -8.91
C GLU A 72 5.47 1.82 -8.34
N TYR A 73 5.41 1.66 -7.02
CA TYR A 73 5.77 0.40 -6.38
C TYR A 73 4.78 -0.71 -6.74
N THR A 74 5.26 -1.93 -6.91
CA THR A 74 4.46 -3.11 -7.26
C THR A 74 5.01 -4.38 -6.62
N PHE A 75 4.14 -5.37 -6.41
CA PHE A 75 4.53 -6.75 -6.07
C PHE A 75 4.99 -7.55 -7.29
N GLY A 76 4.56 -7.19 -8.50
CA GLY A 76 4.73 -8.03 -9.70
C GLY A 76 6.18 -8.25 -10.17
N ILE A 77 7.16 -7.59 -9.54
CA ILE A 77 8.59 -7.77 -9.85
C ILE A 77 9.17 -9.01 -9.13
N HIS A 78 8.77 -9.23 -7.87
CA HIS A 78 9.36 -10.28 -7.02
C HIS A 78 8.43 -11.45 -6.74
N HIS A 79 7.15 -11.32 -7.09
CA HIS A 79 6.12 -12.30 -6.72
C HIS A 79 5.31 -12.72 -7.94
N SER A 80 5.03 -14.02 -8.00
CA SER A 80 4.20 -14.64 -9.04
C SER A 80 2.70 -14.32 -8.87
N GLU A 81 1.92 -14.49 -9.95
CA GLU A 81 0.46 -14.37 -9.86
C GLU A 81 -0.12 -15.40 -8.88
N GLU A 82 0.43 -16.60 -8.82
CA GLU A 82 -0.01 -17.66 -7.91
C GLU A 82 0.19 -17.28 -6.43
N GLU A 83 1.30 -16.63 -6.09
CA GLU A 83 1.55 -16.12 -4.74
C GLU A 83 0.57 -15.01 -4.38
N MET A 84 0.35 -14.05 -5.29
CA MET A 84 -0.61 -12.97 -5.09
C MET A 84 -2.04 -13.50 -4.91
N LEU A 85 -2.44 -14.51 -5.70
CA LEU A 85 -3.71 -15.21 -5.52
C LEU A 85 -3.79 -15.91 -4.16
N ALA A 86 -2.72 -16.59 -3.74
CA ALA A 86 -2.66 -17.25 -2.43
C ALA A 86 -2.76 -16.26 -1.26
N TRP A 87 -2.40 -14.99 -1.47
CA TRP A 87 -2.60 -13.91 -0.50
C TRP A 87 -4.02 -13.33 -0.50
N GLY A 88 -4.92 -13.83 -1.34
CA GLY A 88 -6.29 -13.36 -1.43
C GLY A 88 -6.48 -12.17 -2.36
N MET A 89 -5.49 -11.83 -3.20
CA MET A 89 -5.66 -10.76 -4.19
C MET A 89 -6.64 -11.19 -5.28
N SER A 90 -7.52 -10.26 -5.68
CA SER A 90 -8.43 -10.47 -6.80
C SER A 90 -7.67 -10.39 -8.13
N LYS A 91 -8.27 -10.91 -9.21
CA LYS A 91 -7.66 -10.82 -10.54
C LYS A 91 -7.41 -9.35 -10.96
N ASN A 92 -8.34 -8.45 -10.63
CA ASN A 92 -8.18 -7.02 -10.91
C ASN A 92 -6.99 -6.41 -10.16
N MET A 93 -6.78 -6.78 -8.88
CA MET A 93 -5.64 -6.32 -8.10
C MET A 93 -4.33 -6.81 -8.71
N ILE A 94 -4.30 -8.08 -9.15
CA ILE A 94 -3.13 -8.69 -9.79
C ILE A 94 -2.83 -8.01 -11.11
N ASP A 95 -3.84 -7.80 -11.95
CA ASP A 95 -3.67 -7.13 -13.24
C ASP A 95 -3.18 -5.68 -13.06
N ASP A 96 -3.63 -4.97 -12.01
CA ASP A 96 -3.06 -3.67 -11.60
C ASP A 96 -1.58 -3.79 -11.20
N GLN A 97 -1.21 -4.80 -10.40
CA GLN A 97 0.20 -5.01 -10.03
C GLN A 97 1.08 -5.31 -11.25
N MET A 98 0.62 -6.17 -12.15
CA MET A 98 1.36 -6.52 -13.37
C MET A 98 1.47 -5.31 -14.31
N GLY A 99 0.42 -4.51 -14.45
CA GLY A 99 0.47 -3.28 -15.26
C GLY A 99 1.47 -2.24 -14.75
N ARG A 100 1.78 -2.22 -13.44
CA ARG A 100 2.81 -1.36 -12.85
C ARG A 100 4.23 -1.82 -13.18
N VAL A 101 4.44 -3.10 -13.48
CA VAL A 101 5.78 -3.63 -13.86
C VAL A 101 6.23 -2.99 -15.18
N ASP A 102 5.38 -3.06 -16.20
CA ASP A 102 5.73 -2.70 -17.57
C ASP A 102 5.41 -1.23 -17.94
N GLY A 103 4.76 -0.48 -17.05
CA GLY A 103 4.39 0.91 -17.31
C GLY A 103 3.21 1.09 -18.26
N SER A 104 2.49 0.01 -18.63
CA SER A 104 1.38 0.05 -19.58
C SER A 104 0.03 0.41 -18.95
N ARG A 105 0.05 1.10 -17.81
CA ARG A 105 -1.13 1.27 -16.97
C ARG A 105 -2.18 2.14 -17.66
N ASP A 106 -3.34 1.57 -17.97
CA ASP A 106 -4.55 2.35 -18.24
C ASP A 106 -4.98 2.99 -16.91
N THR A 107 -5.22 4.31 -16.91
CA THR A 107 -5.51 5.13 -15.72
C THR A 107 -6.90 4.86 -15.11
N SER A 108 -7.45 3.65 -15.27
CA SER A 108 -8.86 3.36 -15.01
C SER A 108 -9.20 3.08 -13.54
N ASN A 109 -8.24 3.05 -12.61
CA ASN A 109 -8.50 2.65 -11.22
C ASN A 109 -8.70 3.83 -10.24
N ASP A 110 -9.12 4.99 -10.71
CA ASP A 110 -9.55 6.12 -9.86
C ASP A 110 -10.88 5.87 -9.13
N CYS A 111 -11.44 4.67 -9.20
CA CYS A 111 -12.70 4.34 -8.53
C CYS A 111 -12.48 3.79 -7.12
N CYS A 112 -12.07 4.65 -6.20
CA CYS A 112 -12.53 4.53 -4.81
C CYS A 112 -13.45 5.73 -4.50
N PRO A 113 -14.78 5.60 -4.66
CA PRO A 113 -15.74 6.66 -4.34
C PRO A 113 -15.82 6.93 -2.84
N LEU A 114 -15.31 6.02 -2.01
CA LEU A 114 -15.11 6.23 -0.59
C LEU A 114 -13.66 6.66 -0.41
N HIS A 115 -13.44 7.96 -0.54
CA HIS A 115 -12.27 8.59 0.04
C HIS A 115 -12.32 8.19 1.52
N LEU A 116 -11.43 7.28 1.94
CA LEU A 116 -11.35 6.83 3.35
C LEU A 116 -11.27 8.02 4.29
N ASP A 117 -10.76 9.16 3.83
CA ASP A 117 -10.74 10.39 4.60
C ASP A 117 -12.17 10.90 4.92
N GLU A 118 -13.17 10.72 4.04
CA GLU A 118 -14.58 11.07 4.31
C GLU A 118 -15.22 10.18 5.41
N TYR A 119 -14.83 8.91 5.52
CA TYR A 119 -15.30 8.01 6.59
C TYR A 119 -14.74 8.39 7.97
N PHE A 120 -13.52 8.93 8.02
CA PHE A 120 -12.88 9.32 9.28
C PHE A 120 -13.11 10.79 9.65
N ASP A 121 -13.34 11.68 8.67
CA ASP A 121 -13.84 13.05 8.91
C ASP A 121 -15.20 13.03 9.63
N LEU A 122 -16.07 12.06 9.29
CA LEU A 122 -17.34 11.80 9.98
C LEU A 122 -17.17 11.34 11.43
N LEU A 123 -16.01 10.83 11.82
CA LEU A 123 -15.73 10.41 13.20
C LEU A 123 -15.12 11.55 14.04
N ASP A 124 -14.48 12.53 13.40
CA ASP A 124 -13.98 13.73 14.06
C ASP A 124 -15.12 14.72 14.40
N GLU A 125 -16.29 14.63 13.76
CA GLU A 125 -17.45 15.51 14.04
C GLU A 125 -18.30 15.08 15.26
N THR A 126 -18.05 13.93 15.89
CA THR A 126 -18.92 13.43 16.99
C THR A 126 -18.42 13.69 18.42
N ASP A 127 -17.29 14.37 18.61
CA ASP A 127 -16.71 14.61 19.94
C ASP A 127 -16.94 16.03 20.51
N ASP A 128 -17.79 16.85 19.90
CA ASP A 128 -18.20 18.16 20.43
C ASP A 128 -19.65 18.15 20.96
N GLU A 129 -19.89 17.49 22.11
CA GLU A 129 -21.00 17.84 23.01
C GLU A 129 -20.47 18.05 24.44
N ASP A 130 -20.14 19.32 24.78
CA ASP A 130 -20.08 19.88 26.14
C ASP A 130 -21.03 21.09 26.23
#